data_AF-A0A7W9W6E6-F1
#
_entry.id   AF-A0A7W9W6E6-F1
#
_cell.length_a   1.000
_cell.length_b   1.000
_cell.length_c   1.000
_cell.angle_alpha   90.00
_cell.angle_beta   90.00
_cell.angle_gamma   90.00
#
_symmetry.space_group_name_H-M   'P 1'
#
loop_
_entity.id
_entity.type
_entity.pdbx_description
1 polymer ?
#
loop_
_entity_poly.entity_id
_entity_poly.type
_entity_poly.pdbx_seq_one_letter_code
_entity_poly.pdbx_strand_id
1 'polypeptide(L)'
;MSSLTRAVIPPEVLARYAEPHRRYHTVRHLRAVLGALHRWLGPELPSSLRTAALWHDAVYDPKAHDNEEQSAALVVGDPRAALLILATKRHELLDEGEDMRLLLDADLWILGAAPRAYRRYAALIRQEYTHVPDTAYRAGRAAVLERFLQRPRLYFGPFPEREARARENLAAELSRLRT
;
A
#
# COMPACT_ATOMS: atom_id res chain seq x y z
N MET A 1 20.14 -24.72 -1.94
CA MET A 1 20.73 -23.63 -1.13
C MET A 1 20.19 -22.30 -1.63
N SER A 2 19.04 -21.88 -1.08
CA SER A 2 18.25 -20.76 -1.62
C SER A 2 18.81 -19.42 -1.14
N SER A 3 19.71 -18.82 -1.93
CA SER A 3 20.10 -17.43 -1.76
C SER A 3 19.13 -16.54 -2.53
N LEU A 4 17.88 -16.48 -2.05
CA LEU A 4 16.97 -15.39 -2.42
C LEU A 4 17.48 -14.17 -1.66
N THR A 5 18.15 -13.28 -2.38
CA THR A 5 18.68 -12.01 -1.90
C THR A 5 17.54 -11.26 -1.22
N ARG A 6 17.50 -11.35 0.11
CA ARG A 6 16.56 -10.61 0.93
C ARG A 6 17.01 -9.16 0.78
N ALA A 7 16.30 -8.35 -0.01
CA ALA A 7 16.62 -6.94 -0.14
C ALA A 7 16.87 -6.38 1.26
N VAL A 8 18.09 -5.89 1.49
CA VAL A 8 18.48 -5.39 2.81
C VAL A 8 17.65 -4.14 3.03
N ILE A 9 16.70 -4.24 3.97
CA ILE A 9 15.91 -3.09 4.41
C ILE A 9 16.79 -2.32 5.39
N PRO A 10 17.09 -1.03 5.14
CA PRO A 10 17.91 -0.23 6.04
C PRO A 10 17.36 -0.24 7.47
N PRO A 11 18.20 -0.29 8.52
CA PRO A 11 17.74 -0.28 9.91
C PRO A 11 16.82 0.90 10.25
N GLU A 12 17.09 2.08 9.68
CA GLU A 12 16.27 3.28 9.85
C GLU A 12 14.86 3.16 9.25
N VAL A 13 14.71 2.39 8.17
CA VAL A 13 13.41 2.09 7.57
C VAL A 13 12.70 1.05 8.44
N LEU A 14 13.41 0.01 8.89
CA LEU A 14 12.85 -0.99 9.80
C LEU A 14 12.32 -0.37 11.09
N ALA A 15 13.03 0.59 11.67
CA ALA A 15 12.62 1.28 12.89
C ALA A 15 11.29 2.02 12.71
N ARG A 16 11.12 2.77 11.61
CA ARG A 16 9.87 3.47 11.28
C ARG A 16 8.69 2.53 11.11
N TYR A 17 8.87 1.45 10.34
CA TYR A 17 7.83 0.43 10.16
C TYR A 17 7.59 -0.46 11.38
N ALA A 18 8.37 -0.30 12.46
CA ALA A 18 8.21 -1.01 13.73
C ALA A 18 7.55 -0.14 14.82
N GLU A 19 7.14 1.09 14.51
CA GLU A 19 6.51 1.97 15.50
C GLU A 19 5.25 1.33 16.13
N PRO A 20 5.06 1.42 17.47
CA PRO A 20 4.07 0.62 18.18
C PRO A 20 2.60 0.84 17.80
N HIS A 21 2.27 2.01 17.21
CA HIS A 21 0.91 2.35 16.79
C HIS A 21 0.49 1.68 15.48
N ARG A 22 1.45 1.24 14.66
CA ARG A 22 1.17 0.59 13.38
C ARG A 22 0.57 -0.81 13.61
N ARG A 23 -0.38 -1.20 12.75
CA ARG A 23 -1.00 -2.54 12.78
C ARG A 23 -0.98 -3.20 11.41
N TYR A 24 -1.36 -2.46 10.38
CA TYR A 24 -1.23 -2.89 8.99
C TYR A 24 0.08 -2.41 8.39
N HIS A 25 0.34 -1.09 8.45
CA HIS A 25 1.47 -0.40 7.81
C HIS A 25 2.79 -0.65 8.54
N THR A 26 3.17 -1.92 8.61
CA THR A 26 4.29 -2.49 9.39
C THR A 26 5.36 -3.05 8.46
N VAL A 27 6.46 -3.57 9.02
CA VAL A 27 7.50 -4.28 8.24
C VAL A 27 6.92 -5.42 7.39
N ARG A 28 5.78 -5.99 7.79
CA ARG A 28 5.08 -7.01 7.00
C ARG A 28 4.48 -6.43 5.71
N HIS A 29 3.89 -5.24 5.76
CA HIS A 29 3.40 -4.52 4.57
C HIS A 29 4.56 -4.19 3.64
N LEU A 30 5.61 -3.56 4.16
CA LEU A 30 6.83 -3.25 3.39
C LEU A 30 7.40 -4.48 2.67
N ARG A 31 7.49 -5.62 3.35
CA ARG A 31 7.93 -6.88 2.72
C ARG A 31 6.97 -7.40 1.65
N ALA A 32 5.67 -7.16 1.78
CA ALA A 32 4.69 -7.54 0.77
C ALA A 32 4.84 -6.70 -0.50
N VAL A 33 5.02 -5.38 -0.37
CA VAL A 33 5.29 -4.47 -1.50
C VAL A 33 6.57 -4.85 -2.23
N LEU A 34 7.70 -4.96 -1.50
CA LEU A 34 8.98 -5.39 -2.08
C LEU A 34 8.88 -6.79 -2.71
N GLY A 35 8.15 -7.70 -2.08
CA GLY A 35 7.96 -9.06 -2.59
C GLY A 35 7.12 -9.12 -3.87
N ALA A 36 6.17 -8.20 -4.07
CA ALA A 36 5.43 -8.06 -5.32
C ALA A 36 6.34 -7.53 -6.44
N LEU A 37 7.09 -6.45 -6.16
CA LEU A 37 8.04 -5.88 -7.12
C LEU A 37 9.12 -6.88 -7.54
N HIS A 38 9.72 -7.62 -6.60
CA HIS A 38 10.72 -8.64 -6.93
C HIS A 38 10.16 -9.79 -7.77
N ARG A 39 8.86 -10.11 -7.60
CA ARG A 39 8.21 -11.15 -8.42
C ARG A 39 8.07 -10.71 -9.88
N TRP A 40 7.88 -9.42 -10.13
CA TRP A 40 7.66 -8.88 -11.46
C TRP A 40 8.96 -8.51 -12.17
N LEU A 41 9.91 -7.93 -11.44
CA LEU A 41 11.15 -7.38 -11.99
C LEU A 41 12.41 -8.20 -11.69
N GLY A 42 12.34 -9.14 -10.74
CA GLY A 42 13.51 -9.83 -10.20
C GLY A 42 14.15 -9.09 -9.01
N PRO A 43 15.29 -9.57 -8.49
CA PRO A 43 15.89 -9.07 -7.25
C PRO A 43 16.50 -7.65 -7.39
N GLU A 44 16.89 -7.25 -8.59
CA GLU A 44 17.51 -5.95 -8.86
C GLU A 44 16.45 -4.95 -9.32
N LEU A 45 15.86 -4.23 -8.36
CA LEU A 45 14.89 -3.17 -8.64
C LEU A 45 15.60 -1.88 -9.10
N PRO A 46 15.02 -1.11 -10.04
CA PRO A 46 15.48 0.24 -10.36
C PRO A 46 15.65 1.08 -9.09
N SER A 47 16.74 1.85 -9.01
CA SER A 47 17.14 2.56 -7.78
C SER A 47 16.00 3.39 -7.17
N SER A 48 15.37 4.26 -7.96
CA SER A 48 14.30 5.13 -7.48
C SER A 48 13.03 4.37 -7.09
N LEU A 49 12.68 3.28 -7.79
CA LEU A 49 11.55 2.42 -7.42
C LEU A 49 11.83 1.70 -6.09
N ARG A 50 13.06 1.20 -5.89
CA ARG A 50 13.46 0.59 -4.62
C ARG A 50 13.40 1.60 -3.48
N THR A 51 13.92 2.80 -3.69
CA THR A 51 13.85 3.90 -2.71
C THR A 51 12.40 4.23 -2.38
N ALA A 52 11.55 4.47 -3.38
CA ALA A 52 10.13 4.76 -3.16
C ALA A 52 9.42 3.63 -2.39
N ALA A 53 9.64 2.38 -2.77
CA ALA A 53 9.03 1.23 -2.07
C ALA A 53 9.47 1.14 -0.61
N LEU A 54 10.73 1.45 -0.30
CA LEU A 54 11.24 1.46 1.07
C LEU A 54 10.66 2.59 1.92
N TRP A 55 10.36 3.73 1.31
CA TRP A 55 10.06 4.96 2.04
C TRP A 55 8.60 5.42 1.94
N HIS A 56 7.74 4.82 1.11
CA HIS A 56 6.37 5.33 0.85
C HIS A 56 5.49 5.55 2.09
N ASP A 57 5.58 4.67 3.10
CA ASP A 57 4.87 4.79 4.38
C ASP A 57 5.84 4.99 5.56
N ALA A 58 7.04 5.53 5.29
CA ALA A 58 8.05 5.76 6.31
C ALA A 58 7.51 6.65 7.43
N VAL A 59 6.71 7.66 7.08
CA VAL A 59 5.89 8.43 8.02
C VAL A 59 4.46 7.91 7.95
N TYR A 60 3.86 7.63 9.11
CA TYR A 60 2.48 7.17 9.19
C TYR A 60 1.85 7.60 10.51
N ASP A 61 0.99 8.59 10.45
CA ASP A 61 0.01 8.89 11.49
C ASP A 61 -1.40 8.84 10.87
N PRO A 62 -2.29 7.93 11.30
CA PRO A 62 -3.63 7.81 10.74
C PRO A 62 -4.53 9.04 11.01
N LYS A 63 -4.08 10.00 11.85
CA LYS A 63 -4.73 11.30 12.07
C LYS A 63 -4.23 12.40 11.12
N ALA A 64 -3.06 12.20 10.52
CA ALA A 64 -2.45 13.15 9.60
C ALA A 64 -2.97 12.94 8.17
N HIS A 65 -2.80 13.96 7.33
CA HIS A 65 -3.26 13.96 5.94
C HIS A 65 -2.12 14.16 4.94
N ASP A 66 -0.88 14.24 5.43
CA ASP A 66 0.34 14.60 4.70
C ASP A 66 1.45 13.56 4.90
N ASN A 67 1.09 12.32 5.27
CA ASN A 67 2.04 11.23 5.50
C ASN A 67 2.92 10.96 4.27
N GLU A 68 2.34 10.99 3.07
CA GLU A 68 3.07 10.73 1.83
C GLU A 68 4.00 11.90 1.48
N GLU A 69 3.58 13.15 1.71
CA GLU A 69 4.44 14.32 1.57
C GLU A 69 5.62 14.26 2.55
N GLN A 70 5.37 13.94 3.82
CA GLN A 70 6.43 13.79 4.83
C GLN A 70 7.36 12.63 4.50
N SER A 71 6.83 11.51 4.01
CA SER A 71 7.62 10.36 3.56
C SER A 71 8.48 10.69 2.33
N ALA A 72 7.93 11.41 1.35
CA ALA A 72 8.65 11.88 0.18
C ALA A 72 9.77 12.85 0.54
N ALA A 73 9.56 13.73 1.53
CA ALA A 73 10.56 14.68 2.01
C ALA A 73 11.79 14.01 2.68
N LEU A 74 11.67 12.76 3.14
CA LEU A 74 12.81 11.98 3.67
C LEU A 74 13.76 11.50 2.55
N VAL A 75 13.33 11.53 1.29
CA VAL A 75 14.09 11.04 0.15
C VAL A 75 14.84 12.19 -0.54
N VAL A 76 16.03 12.50 -0.03
CA VAL A 76 16.87 13.60 -0.53
C VAL A 76 17.67 13.17 -1.76
N GLY A 77 17.63 13.99 -2.83
CA GLY A 77 18.44 13.77 -4.04
C GLY A 77 17.86 12.77 -5.05
N ASP A 78 16.68 12.20 -4.79
CA ASP A 78 15.99 11.28 -5.70
C ASP A 78 14.55 11.77 -5.98
N PRO A 79 14.38 12.78 -6.85
CA PRO A 79 13.06 13.36 -7.15
C PRO A 79 12.11 12.36 -7.81
N ARG A 80 12.63 11.34 -8.50
CA ARG A 80 11.79 10.27 -9.05
C ARG A 80 11.16 9.49 -7.91
N ALA A 81 11.94 9.01 -6.95
CA ALA A 81 11.41 8.28 -5.80
C ALA A 81 10.40 9.11 -5.00
N ALA A 82 10.68 10.40 -4.78
CA ALA A 82 9.74 11.30 -4.12
C ALA A 82 8.39 11.40 -4.87
N LEU A 83 8.41 11.55 -6.20
CA LEU A 83 7.20 11.59 -7.01
C LEU A 83 6.41 10.27 -6.95
N LEU A 84 7.10 9.13 -6.97
CA LEU A 84 6.48 7.82 -6.82
C LEU A 84 5.77 7.68 -5.46
N ILE A 85 6.37 8.16 -4.37
CA ILE A 85 5.75 8.17 -3.04
C ILE A 85 4.50 9.04 -3.04
N LEU A 86 4.56 10.26 -3.58
CA LEU A 86 3.41 11.16 -3.64
C LEU A 86 2.21 10.55 -4.39
N ALA A 87 2.46 9.75 -5.43
CA ALA A 87 1.41 9.06 -6.18
C ALA A 87 0.60 8.08 -5.31
N THR A 88 1.19 7.52 -4.23
CA THR A 88 0.52 6.56 -3.34
C THR A 88 -0.61 7.20 -2.53
N LYS A 89 -0.59 8.51 -2.30
CA LYS A 89 -1.61 9.24 -1.51
C LYS A 89 -3.04 9.07 -2.04
N ARG A 90 -3.19 9.06 -3.37
CA ARG A 90 -4.47 8.88 -4.06
C ARG A 90 -4.51 7.61 -4.89
N HIS A 91 -3.40 6.87 -4.95
CA HIS A 91 -3.20 5.74 -5.86
C HIS A 91 -3.56 6.12 -7.30
N GLU A 92 -3.02 7.24 -7.77
CA GLU A 92 -3.27 7.83 -9.09
C GLU A 92 -1.95 8.05 -9.82
N LEU A 93 -1.97 7.89 -11.14
CA LEU A 93 -0.81 8.17 -11.97
C LEU A 93 -0.59 9.68 -12.09
N LEU A 94 0.58 10.14 -11.66
CA LEU A 94 1.05 11.51 -11.86
C LEU A 94 1.86 11.67 -13.15
N ASP A 95 2.30 10.55 -13.73
CA ASP A 95 2.92 10.45 -15.06
C ASP A 95 2.70 9.06 -15.67
N GLU A 96 3.25 8.84 -16.87
CA GLU A 96 3.06 7.60 -17.62
C GLU A 96 4.09 6.50 -17.28
N GLY A 97 5.00 6.74 -16.33
CA GLY A 97 6.10 5.84 -16.00
C GLY A 97 5.66 4.48 -15.46
N GLU A 98 6.35 3.42 -15.91
CA GLU A 98 6.03 2.05 -15.53
C GLU A 98 6.30 1.75 -14.05
N ASP A 99 7.38 2.28 -13.49
CA ASP A 99 7.71 2.18 -12.06
C ASP A 99 6.61 2.72 -11.14
N MET A 100 5.89 3.78 -11.55
CA MET A 100 4.73 4.29 -10.81
C MET A 100 3.57 3.30 -10.83
N ARG A 101 3.23 2.77 -11.99
CA ARG A 101 2.20 1.71 -12.13
C ARG A 101 2.54 0.52 -11.24
N LEU A 102 3.80 0.09 -11.26
CA LEU A 102 4.29 -1.04 -10.47
C LEU A 102 4.23 -0.75 -8.97
N LEU A 103 4.66 0.43 -8.51
CA LEU A 103 4.58 0.77 -7.08
C LEU A 103 3.14 0.81 -6.58
N LEU A 104 2.25 1.47 -7.33
CA LEU A 104 0.82 1.57 -6.97
C LEU A 104 0.14 0.18 -6.94
N ASP A 105 0.45 -0.67 -7.93
CA ASP A 105 -0.07 -2.04 -7.95
C ASP A 105 0.48 -2.89 -6.81
N ALA A 106 1.76 -2.72 -6.45
CA ALA A 106 2.39 -3.44 -5.35
C ALA A 106 1.81 -3.02 -3.99
N ASP A 107 1.55 -1.73 -3.79
CA ASP A 107 0.94 -1.20 -2.57
C ASP A 107 -0.51 -1.69 -2.39
N LEU A 108 -1.29 -1.70 -3.47
CA LEU A 108 -2.67 -2.21 -3.47
C LEU A 108 -2.77 -3.73 -3.59
N TRP A 109 -1.66 -4.46 -3.67
CA TRP A 109 -1.66 -5.90 -3.96
C TRP A 109 -2.47 -6.73 -2.96
N ILE A 110 -2.60 -6.24 -1.71
CA ILE A 110 -3.40 -6.87 -0.65
C ILE A 110 -4.88 -6.96 -1.00
N LEU A 111 -5.42 -6.04 -1.80
CA LEU A 111 -6.84 -5.97 -2.10
C LEU A 111 -7.32 -7.26 -2.77
N GLY A 112 -6.51 -7.78 -3.68
CA GLY A 112 -6.78 -9.04 -4.37
C GLY A 112 -6.14 -10.25 -3.71
N ALA A 113 -5.90 -10.25 -2.40
CA ALA A 113 -5.45 -11.43 -1.66
C ALA A 113 -6.60 -12.44 -1.42
N ALA A 114 -6.28 -13.63 -0.92
CA ALA A 114 -7.31 -14.58 -0.50
C ALA A 114 -8.26 -13.96 0.55
N PRO A 115 -9.57 -14.28 0.57
CA PRO A 115 -10.55 -13.57 1.41
C PRO A 115 -10.22 -13.56 2.91
N ARG A 116 -9.59 -14.62 3.43
CA ARG A 116 -9.12 -14.65 4.83
C ARG A 116 -8.01 -13.64 5.09
N ALA A 117 -7.06 -13.50 4.16
CA ALA A 117 -5.97 -12.53 4.28
C ALA A 117 -6.49 -11.09 4.17
N TYR A 118 -7.42 -10.84 3.23
CA TYR A 118 -8.08 -9.55 3.09
C TYR A 118 -8.86 -9.14 4.35
N ARG A 119 -9.66 -10.04 4.93
CA ARG A 119 -10.37 -9.76 6.19
C ARG A 119 -9.43 -9.41 7.34
N ARG A 120 -8.26 -10.05 7.41
CA ARG A 120 -7.22 -9.70 8.38
C ARG A 120 -6.62 -8.32 8.10
N TYR A 121 -6.39 -7.97 6.85
CA TYR A 121 -5.99 -6.62 6.45
C TYR A 121 -7.01 -5.58 6.92
N ALA A 122 -8.28 -5.73 6.58
CA ALA A 122 -9.34 -4.79 6.95
C ALA A 122 -9.47 -4.63 8.48
N ALA A 123 -9.33 -5.71 9.24
CA ALA A 123 -9.33 -5.66 10.70
C ALA A 123 -8.13 -4.89 11.27
N LEU A 124 -6.95 -5.00 10.67
CA LEU A 124 -5.76 -4.24 11.10
C LEU A 124 -5.88 -2.76 10.75
N ILE A 125 -6.46 -2.42 9.59
CA ILE A 125 -6.82 -1.03 9.27
C ILE A 125 -7.79 -0.49 10.30
N ARG A 126 -8.86 -1.23 10.67
CA ARG A 126 -9.79 -0.79 11.73
C ARG A 126 -9.06 -0.48 13.04
N GLN A 127 -8.01 -1.24 13.39
CA GLN A 127 -7.21 -1.01 14.59
C GLN A 127 -6.33 0.26 14.52
N GLU A 128 -5.91 0.70 13.33
CA GLU A 128 -5.17 1.97 13.17
C GLU A 128 -6.09 3.18 13.35
N TYR A 129 -7.39 3.01 13.08
CA TYR A 129 -8.42 4.04 13.21
C TYR A 129 -9.28 3.90 14.48
N THR A 130 -8.80 3.26 15.56
CA THR A 130 -9.60 3.12 16.82
C THR A 130 -9.99 4.45 17.46
N HIS A 131 -9.23 5.51 17.16
CA HIS A 131 -9.53 6.88 17.56
C HIS A 131 -10.75 7.49 16.84
N VAL A 132 -11.19 6.88 15.73
CA VAL A 132 -12.40 7.28 14.99
C VAL A 132 -13.60 6.51 15.53
N PRO A 133 -14.70 7.21 15.92
CA PRO A 133 -15.95 6.57 16.31
C PRO A 133 -16.47 5.59 15.25
N ASP A 134 -17.09 4.50 15.69
CA ASP A 134 -17.38 3.37 14.81
C ASP A 134 -18.29 3.75 13.63
N THR A 135 -19.31 4.58 13.87
CA THR A 135 -20.21 5.08 12.82
C THR A 135 -19.47 5.91 11.77
N ALA A 136 -18.59 6.82 12.22
CA ALA A 136 -17.77 7.65 11.34
C ALA A 136 -16.73 6.82 10.56
N TYR A 137 -16.07 5.86 11.22
CA TYR A 137 -15.14 4.94 10.55
C TYR A 137 -15.85 4.14 9.47
N ARG A 138 -17.02 3.56 9.77
CA ARG A 138 -17.78 2.75 8.81
C ARG A 138 -18.20 3.56 7.59
N ALA A 139 -18.69 4.79 7.80
CA ALA A 139 -19.04 5.70 6.71
C ALA A 139 -17.81 6.07 5.85
N GLY A 140 -16.71 6.50 6.48
CA GLY A 140 -15.48 6.88 5.76
C GLY A 140 -14.84 5.71 5.02
N ARG A 141 -14.76 4.53 5.65
CA ARG A 141 -14.24 3.32 5.02
C ARG A 141 -15.13 2.88 3.85
N ALA A 142 -16.45 2.90 4.00
CA ALA A 142 -17.37 2.60 2.90
C ALA A 142 -17.13 3.51 1.69
N ALA A 143 -17.01 4.83 1.92
CA ALA A 143 -16.71 5.79 0.86
C ALA A 143 -15.36 5.51 0.15
N VAL A 144 -14.32 5.09 0.90
CA VAL A 144 -13.04 4.67 0.30
C VAL A 144 -13.24 3.47 -0.63
N LEU A 145 -13.93 2.42 -0.17
CA LEU A 145 -14.15 1.19 -0.94
C LEU A 145 -15.02 1.46 -2.19
N GLU A 146 -16.03 2.31 -2.08
CA GLU A 146 -16.89 2.71 -3.19
C GLU A 146 -16.09 3.41 -4.30
N ARG A 147 -15.23 4.36 -3.94
CA ARG A 147 -14.35 5.04 -4.91
C ARG A 147 -13.43 4.06 -5.64
N PHE A 148 -12.89 3.05 -4.94
CA PHE A 148 -12.11 2.00 -5.61
C PHE A 148 -12.98 1.16 -6.54
N LEU A 149 -14.16 0.73 -6.11
CA LEU A 149 -15.07 -0.09 -6.92
C LEU A 149 -15.56 0.64 -8.18
N GLN A 150 -15.64 1.97 -8.15
CA GLN A 150 -15.97 2.82 -9.30
C GLN A 150 -14.84 2.93 -10.34
N ARG A 151 -13.60 2.58 -10.00
CA ARG A 151 -12.49 2.64 -10.96
C ARG A 151 -12.70 1.60 -12.07
N PRO A 152 -12.43 1.94 -13.34
CA PRO A 152 -12.48 0.98 -14.46
C PRO A 152 -11.54 -0.21 -14.24
N ARG A 153 -10.38 0.03 -13.63
CA ARG A 153 -9.40 -0.98 -13.22
C ARG A 153 -8.89 -0.66 -11.81
N LEU A 154 -8.63 -1.71 -11.02
CA LEU A 154 -8.03 -1.56 -9.69
C LEU A 154 -6.50 -1.61 -9.75
N TYR A 155 -5.97 -2.35 -10.73
CA TYR A 155 -4.54 -2.45 -11.01
C TYR A 155 -4.24 -1.90 -12.40
N PHE A 156 -3.07 -1.31 -12.59
CA PHE A 156 -2.60 -0.83 -13.88
C PHE A 156 -2.05 -1.96 -14.75
N GLY A 157 -1.44 -2.98 -14.14
CA GLY A 157 -0.92 -4.18 -14.78
C GLY A 157 -1.99 -5.23 -15.10
N PRO A 158 -1.67 -6.21 -15.98
CA PRO A 158 -2.63 -7.21 -16.47
C PRO A 158 -2.85 -8.35 -15.47
N PHE A 159 -3.59 -8.09 -14.39
CA PHE A 159 -3.85 -9.07 -13.31
C PHE A 159 -5.35 -9.44 -13.17
N PRO A 160 -6.00 -10.02 -14.20
CA PRO A 160 -7.47 -10.19 -14.23
C PRO A 160 -8.02 -11.00 -13.05
N GLU A 161 -7.40 -12.13 -12.71
CA GLU A 161 -7.83 -12.97 -11.57
C GLU A 161 -7.73 -12.23 -10.23
N ARG A 162 -6.68 -11.43 -10.07
CA ARG A 162 -6.48 -10.65 -8.85
C ARG A 162 -7.45 -9.49 -8.78
N GLU A 163 -7.72 -8.84 -9.90
CA GLU A 163 -8.71 -7.76 -9.97
C GLU A 163 -10.09 -8.28 -9.61
N ALA A 164 -10.53 -9.42 -10.17
CA ALA A 164 -11.80 -10.05 -9.82
C ALA A 164 -11.89 -10.30 -8.31
N ARG A 165 -10.87 -10.94 -7.73
CA ARG A 165 -10.81 -11.19 -6.28
C ARG A 165 -10.77 -9.90 -5.44
N ALA A 166 -10.12 -8.85 -5.93
CA ALA A 166 -10.09 -7.56 -5.25
C ALA A 166 -11.49 -6.94 -5.20
N ARG A 167 -12.22 -6.95 -6.32
CA ARG A 167 -13.60 -6.45 -6.37
C ARG A 167 -14.53 -7.23 -5.44
N GLU A 168 -14.42 -8.56 -5.41
CA GLU A 168 -15.16 -9.41 -4.46
C GLU A 168 -14.87 -9.04 -3.00
N ASN A 169 -13.59 -8.89 -2.65
CA ASN A 169 -13.16 -8.53 -1.30
C ASN A 169 -13.68 -7.15 -0.87
N LEU A 170 -13.52 -6.13 -1.73
CA LEU A 170 -14.00 -4.76 -1.49
C LEU A 170 -15.52 -4.75 -1.32
N ALA A 171 -16.26 -5.41 -2.20
CA ALA A 171 -17.72 -5.49 -2.13
C ALA A 171 -18.20 -6.20 -0.85
N ALA A 172 -17.56 -7.30 -0.47
CA ALA A 172 -17.90 -8.04 0.75
C ALA A 172 -17.58 -7.26 2.03
N GLU A 173 -16.54 -6.41 2.04
CA GLU A 173 -16.33 -5.47 3.14
C GLU A 173 -17.38 -4.36 3.15
N LEU A 174 -17.66 -3.76 1.99
CA LEU A 174 -18.65 -2.69 1.87
C LEU A 174 -20.03 -3.12 2.37
N SER A 175 -20.50 -4.32 2.00
CA SER A 175 -21.77 -4.87 2.51
C SER A 175 -21.78 -4.98 4.04
N ARG A 176 -20.71 -5.47 4.66
CA ARG A 176 -20.60 -5.58 6.14
C ARG A 176 -20.54 -4.23 6.83
N LEU A 177 -19.99 -3.20 6.20
CA LEU A 177 -19.93 -1.85 6.78
C LEU A 177 -21.29 -1.16 6.76
N ARG A 178 -22.21 -1.58 5.89
CA ARG A 178 -23.57 -1.00 5.74
C ARG A 178 -24.67 -1.71 6.55
N THR A 179 -24.38 -2.87 7.14
CA THR A 179 -25.32 -3.64 8.00
C THR A 179 -25.16 -3.28 9.47
#